data_AF-A0A347U7D1-F1
#
_entry.id   AF-A0A347U7D1-F1
#
_cell.length_a   1.000
_cell.length_b   1.000
_cell.length_c   1.000
_cell.angle_alpha   90.00
_cell.angle_beta   90.00
_cell.angle_gamma   90.00
#
_symmetry.space_group_name_H-M   'P 1'
#
loop_
_entity.id
_entity.type
_entity.pdbx_description
1 polymer ?
#
loop_
_entity_poly.entity_id
_entity_poly.type
_entity_poly.pdbx_seq_one_letter_code
_entity_poly.pdbx_strand_id
1 'polypeptide(L)'
;MKYYQDTITGQIYAFENHVNVEKLMQTNRNIPKTLIDKVKEKPSNNHIWYNGDWIHEKNKPIAYKEPISKIPSYDPAWITFLFEPLIIISKSKDDFVVSLNDINTNLYDTRILSKFIAKLKNYDENSQLDILVTFDGSIMLPIDENYNTPEKAVNKFNEIIGALFLGGILVKPIDLIKLQQGCIIENGGSNFSYTPSPNNDFRNKSASITERIKAHHPNHIQVEEFVEAYNFGITIIYKINFSPIFLALGYHYLNQGKIAESLSNLWIVIEQLTDFLYTAKIDSSILKILKRALPKNINIKTKHDILHETKIINEQIFQVLKCNREDRNNLLHNGIIPNRKNVLQLWTTLLELLEVATSTKIEKLQKNSKIILNRNLENHIKNVTPKKTNFEQWKKDEESLPYL
;
A
#
# COMPACT_ATOMS: atom_id res chain seq x y z
N MET A 1 12.72 -29.54 24.32
CA MET A 1 13.45 -28.63 23.43
C MET A 1 14.92 -28.99 23.51
N LYS A 2 15.62 -29.08 22.38
CA LYS A 2 17.07 -29.21 22.30
C LYS A 2 17.65 -27.85 21.91
N TYR A 3 18.69 -27.43 22.61
CA TYR A 3 19.33 -26.13 22.40
C TYR A 3 20.65 -26.28 21.65
N TYR A 4 20.93 -25.31 20.79
CA TYR A 4 22.16 -25.22 20.02
C TYR A 4 22.72 -23.81 20.13
N GLN A 5 24.03 -23.66 20.11
CA GLN A 5 24.71 -22.37 20.15
C GLN A 5 25.46 -22.13 18.84
N ASP A 6 25.29 -20.94 18.26
CA ASP A 6 26.11 -20.51 17.14
C ASP A 6 27.51 -20.15 17.62
N THR A 7 28.52 -20.86 17.11
CA THR A 7 29.92 -20.61 17.48
C THR A 7 30.43 -19.23 17.08
N ILE A 8 29.78 -18.56 16.12
CA ILE A 8 30.18 -17.24 15.64
C ILE A 8 29.61 -16.13 16.51
N THR A 9 28.29 -16.13 16.74
CA THR A 9 27.59 -15.04 17.44
C THR A 9 27.33 -15.32 18.92
N GLY A 10 27.41 -16.58 19.34
CA GLY A 10 27.06 -17.00 20.69
C GLY A 10 25.55 -17.12 20.94
N GLN A 11 24.71 -16.82 19.94
CA GLN A 11 23.25 -16.90 20.04
C GLN A 11 22.81 -18.34 20.25
N ILE A 12 21.77 -18.52 21.08
CA ILE A 12 21.19 -19.82 21.41
C ILE A 12 19.89 -20.00 20.61
N TYR A 13 19.77 -21.13 19.94
CA TYR A 13 18.62 -21.54 19.14
C TYR A 13 17.97 -22.76 19.78
N ALA A 14 16.64 -22.79 19.86
CA ALA A 14 15.88 -23.90 20.40
C ALA A 14 15.11 -24.61 19.30
N PHE A 15 15.18 -25.95 19.28
CA PHE A 15 14.46 -26.79 18.34
C PHE A 15 13.69 -27.89 19.08
N GLU A 16 12.64 -28.41 18.46
CA GLU A 16 11.89 -29.54 19.01
C GLU A 16 12.77 -30.81 19.02
N ASN A 17 12.56 -31.68 20.01
CA ASN A 17 13.45 -32.82 20.26
C ASN A 17 13.57 -33.81 19.08
N HIS A 18 12.57 -33.86 18.21
CA HIS A 18 12.53 -34.78 17.07
C HIS A 18 13.10 -34.18 15.78
N VAL A 19 13.51 -32.91 15.79
CA VAL A 19 14.09 -32.23 14.62
C VAL A 19 15.56 -32.62 14.46
N ASN A 20 15.92 -33.18 13.31
CA ASN A 20 17.31 -33.42 12.95
C ASN A 20 17.96 -32.11 12.47
N VAL A 21 18.60 -31.39 13.40
CA VAL A 21 19.20 -30.08 13.14
C VAL A 21 20.39 -30.16 12.18
N GLU A 22 21.17 -31.23 12.16
CA GLU A 22 22.27 -31.39 11.19
C GLU A 22 21.75 -31.44 9.75
N LYS A 23 20.68 -32.21 9.51
CA LYS A 23 20.00 -32.25 8.22
C LYS A 23 19.38 -30.90 7.89
N LEU A 24 18.77 -30.24 8.89
CA LEU A 24 18.20 -28.91 8.75
C LEU A 24 19.28 -27.87 8.40
N MET A 25 20.47 -27.95 8.99
CA MET A 25 21.61 -27.10 8.66
C MET A 25 22.13 -27.37 7.25
N GLN A 26 21.90 -28.53 6.65
CA GLN A 26 22.28 -28.75 5.24
C GLN A 26 21.27 -28.11 4.30
N THR A 27 19.98 -28.22 4.63
CA THR A 27 18.89 -27.86 3.71
C THR A 27 18.25 -26.52 3.97
N ASN A 28 18.40 -25.92 5.16
CA ASN A 28 17.75 -24.65 5.55
C ASN A 28 18.77 -23.53 5.54
N ARG A 29 18.60 -22.57 4.64
CA ARG A 29 19.48 -21.41 4.50
C ARG A 29 19.45 -20.47 5.71
N ASN A 30 18.32 -20.37 6.41
CA ASN A 30 18.09 -19.42 7.51
C ASN A 30 18.62 -19.90 8.88
N ILE A 31 19.41 -20.97 8.91
CA ILE A 31 19.98 -21.54 10.13
C ILE A 31 21.51 -21.41 10.05
N PRO A 32 22.18 -20.97 11.15
CA PRO A 32 23.63 -20.91 11.15
C PRO A 32 24.20 -22.29 10.84
N LYS A 33 25.11 -22.36 9.87
CA LYS A 33 25.86 -23.60 9.55
C LYS A 33 26.90 -23.93 10.62
N THR A 34 26.96 -23.12 11.68
CA THR A 34 27.95 -23.09 12.76
C THR A 34 27.34 -23.41 14.13
N LEU A 35 26.12 -23.96 14.14
CA LEU A 35 25.47 -24.45 15.36
C LEU A 35 26.15 -25.70 15.91
N ILE A 36 26.33 -25.71 17.22
CA ILE A 36 26.78 -26.87 18.01
C ILE A 36 25.79 -27.13 19.15
N ASP A 37 25.65 -28.39 19.57
CA ASP A 37 24.75 -28.76 20.67
C ASP A 37 25.33 -28.50 22.07
N LYS A 38 26.62 -28.17 22.16
CA LYS A 38 27.29 -27.77 23.39
C LYS A 38 27.08 -26.28 23.67
N VAL A 39 26.01 -25.97 24.40
CA VAL A 39 25.69 -24.61 24.83
C VAL A 39 26.57 -24.18 26.01
N LYS A 40 27.24 -23.04 25.86
CA LYS A 40 27.92 -22.31 26.94
C LYS A 40 26.96 -21.27 27.52
N GLU A 41 26.57 -21.45 28.78
CA GLU A 41 25.71 -20.50 29.47
C GLU A 41 26.40 -19.14 29.63
N LYS A 42 25.64 -18.07 29.41
CA LYS A 42 26.15 -16.71 29.58
C LYS A 42 26.32 -16.42 31.08
N PRO A 43 27.54 -16.14 31.58
CA PRO A 43 27.76 -16.02 33.02
C PRO A 43 27.06 -14.82 33.65
N SER A 44 27.00 -13.68 32.94
CA SER A 44 26.28 -12.48 33.37
C SER A 44 26.05 -11.51 32.20
N ASN A 45 25.26 -10.45 32.41
CA ASN A 45 25.01 -9.43 31.39
C ASN A 45 26.27 -8.69 30.92
N ASN A 46 27.32 -8.64 31.75
CA ASN A 46 28.59 -7.98 31.44
C ASN A 46 29.54 -8.87 30.62
N HIS A 47 29.07 -9.99 30.08
CA HIS A 47 29.84 -10.84 29.20
C HIS A 47 29.41 -10.65 27.73
N ILE A 48 30.39 -10.59 26.85
CA ILE A 48 30.23 -10.49 25.39
C ILE A 48 30.82 -11.73 24.73
N TRP A 49 30.30 -12.09 23.55
CA TRP A 49 30.79 -13.25 22.80
C TRP A 49 32.03 -12.86 21.99
N TYR A 50 33.12 -13.60 22.15
CA TYR A 50 34.35 -13.38 21.40
C TYR A 50 35.08 -14.71 21.16
N ASN A 51 35.42 -14.99 19.90
CA ASN A 51 36.17 -16.19 19.49
C ASN A 51 35.62 -17.52 20.06
N GLY A 52 34.29 -17.66 20.14
CA GLY A 52 33.65 -18.89 20.61
C GLY A 52 33.52 -19.01 22.13
N ASP A 53 33.72 -17.92 22.89
CA ASP A 53 33.52 -17.92 24.34
C ASP A 53 32.92 -16.61 24.89
N TRP A 54 32.41 -16.68 26.11
CA TRP A 54 31.97 -15.53 26.89
C TRP A 54 33.17 -14.87 27.59
N ILE A 55 33.48 -13.64 27.20
CA ILE A 55 34.50 -12.83 27.88
C ILE A 55 33.83 -11.68 28.62
N HIS A 56 34.38 -11.31 29.79
CA HIS A 56 33.92 -10.12 30.51
C HIS A 56 34.20 -8.85 29.68
N GLU A 57 33.29 -7.88 29.65
CA GLU A 57 33.37 -6.67 28.82
C GLU A 57 34.64 -5.86 29.07
N LYS A 58 35.13 -5.83 30.32
CA LYS A 58 36.44 -5.26 30.69
C LYS A 58 37.64 -5.86 29.93
N ASN A 59 37.53 -7.09 29.45
CA ASN A 59 38.56 -7.81 28.71
C ASN A 59 38.37 -7.71 27.18
N LYS A 60 37.47 -6.83 26.74
CA LYS A 60 37.17 -6.59 25.32
C LYS A 60 38.44 -6.10 24.58
N PRO A 61 38.86 -6.79 23.50
CA PRO A 61 39.97 -6.32 22.67
C PRO A 61 39.69 -4.95 22.04
N ILE A 62 40.72 -4.14 21.84
CA ILE A 62 40.61 -2.81 21.22
C ILE A 62 39.98 -2.89 19.81
N ALA A 63 40.30 -3.94 19.06
CA ALA A 63 39.77 -4.17 17.71
C ALA A 63 38.44 -4.95 17.67
N TYR A 64 37.76 -5.11 18.81
CA TYR A 64 36.51 -5.88 18.86
C TYR A 64 35.45 -5.26 17.94
N LYS A 65 34.90 -6.09 17.06
CA LYS A 65 33.62 -5.85 16.39
C LYS A 65 32.66 -6.93 16.87
N GLU A 66 31.41 -6.52 17.12
CA GLU A 66 30.38 -7.48 17.49
C GLU A 66 30.24 -8.54 16.39
N PRO A 67 30.27 -9.83 16.73
CA PRO A 67 30.16 -10.87 15.73
C PRO A 67 28.79 -10.80 15.05
N ILE A 68 28.81 -10.62 13.74
CA ILE A 68 27.61 -10.66 12.91
C ILE A 68 27.41 -12.10 12.43
N SER A 69 26.16 -12.56 12.43
CA SER A 69 25.82 -13.88 11.91
C SER A 69 26.34 -14.06 10.49
N LYS A 70 26.94 -15.21 10.19
CA LYS A 70 27.33 -15.59 8.83
C LYS A 70 26.15 -16.06 7.98
N ILE A 71 24.94 -16.16 8.55
CA ILE A 71 23.73 -16.39 7.76
C ILE A 71 23.48 -15.12 6.95
N PRO A 72 23.57 -15.14 5.60
CA PRO A 72 23.07 -14.05 4.79
C PRO A 72 21.61 -13.77 5.16
N SER A 73 21.22 -12.50 5.22
CA SER A 73 19.80 -12.19 5.01
C SER A 73 19.50 -12.62 3.58
N TYR A 74 18.87 -13.77 3.39
CA TYR A 74 18.59 -14.28 2.05
C TYR A 74 17.39 -13.53 1.51
N ASP A 75 17.63 -12.79 0.43
CA ASP A 75 16.64 -12.04 -0.35
C ASP A 75 15.67 -11.24 0.53
N PRO A 76 16.18 -10.34 1.41
CA PRO A 76 15.34 -9.52 2.25
C PRO A 76 14.46 -8.64 1.39
N ALA A 77 13.20 -8.51 1.82
CA ALA A 77 12.24 -7.71 1.10
C ALA A 77 11.32 -6.94 2.03
N TRP A 78 10.92 -5.76 1.57
CA TRP A 78 9.72 -5.13 2.05
C TRP A 78 8.51 -5.82 1.43
N ILE A 79 7.49 -6.06 2.24
CA ILE A 79 6.23 -6.67 1.83
C ILE A 79 5.09 -5.74 2.20
N THR A 80 4.09 -5.63 1.34
CA THR A 80 2.80 -5.07 1.70
C THR A 80 1.67 -5.87 1.06
N PHE A 81 0.50 -5.86 1.68
CA PHE A 81 -0.72 -6.44 1.14
C PHE A 81 -1.59 -5.34 0.55
N LEU A 82 -1.85 -5.41 -0.76
CA LEU A 82 -2.61 -4.37 -1.46
C LEU A 82 -4.10 -4.39 -1.13
N PHE A 83 -4.61 -5.56 -0.83
CA PHE A 83 -6.03 -5.83 -0.73
C PHE A 83 -6.40 -6.38 0.65
N GLU A 84 -7.68 -6.27 0.97
CA GLU A 84 -8.27 -7.06 2.05
C GLU A 84 -8.07 -8.57 1.77
N PRO A 85 -8.04 -9.42 2.82
CA PRO A 85 -7.81 -10.84 2.65
C PRO A 85 -8.76 -11.50 1.66
N LEU A 86 -8.22 -12.45 0.89
CA LEU A 86 -8.94 -13.26 -0.10
C LEU A 86 -9.49 -12.46 -1.30
N ILE A 87 -8.88 -11.32 -1.60
CA ILE A 87 -8.82 -10.80 -2.97
C ILE A 87 -7.58 -11.42 -3.61
N ILE A 88 -7.81 -12.34 -4.54
CA ILE A 88 -6.76 -13.14 -5.18
C ILE A 88 -6.43 -12.63 -6.57
N ILE A 89 -5.17 -12.77 -6.95
CA ILE A 89 -4.65 -12.52 -8.29
C ILE A 89 -4.24 -13.86 -8.89
N SER A 90 -4.95 -14.29 -9.94
CA SER A 90 -4.75 -15.59 -10.56
C SER A 90 -4.99 -15.56 -12.06
N LYS A 91 -4.58 -16.63 -12.75
CA LYS A 91 -4.75 -16.78 -14.20
C LYS A 91 -6.14 -17.33 -14.54
N SER A 92 -6.68 -18.15 -13.64
CA SER A 92 -8.02 -18.69 -13.73
C SER A 92 -8.74 -18.58 -12.40
N LYS A 93 -10.06 -18.41 -12.46
CA LYS A 93 -10.94 -18.52 -11.28
C LYS A 93 -10.86 -19.90 -10.63
N ASP A 94 -10.45 -20.91 -11.38
CA ASP A 94 -10.30 -22.28 -10.91
C ASP A 94 -8.96 -22.52 -10.19
N ASP A 95 -8.05 -21.54 -10.17
CA ASP A 95 -6.74 -21.69 -9.52
C ASP A 95 -6.86 -21.82 -7.99
N PHE A 96 -7.96 -21.34 -7.40
CA PHE A 96 -8.22 -21.44 -5.96
C PHE A 96 -9.70 -21.68 -5.68
N VAL A 97 -10.07 -22.97 -5.66
CA VAL A 97 -11.41 -23.44 -5.34
C VAL A 97 -11.39 -24.08 -3.96
N VAL A 98 -12.19 -23.55 -3.04
CA VAL A 98 -12.29 -24.07 -1.68
C VAL A 98 -13.72 -24.52 -1.42
N SER A 99 -13.92 -25.79 -1.07
CA SER A 99 -15.25 -26.30 -0.74
C SER A 99 -15.70 -25.86 0.67
N LEU A 100 -17.00 -25.89 0.95
CA LEU A 100 -17.52 -25.68 2.31
C LEU A 100 -16.95 -26.70 3.30
N ASN A 101 -16.71 -27.93 2.86
CA ASN A 101 -16.10 -28.95 3.70
C ASN A 101 -14.65 -28.58 4.08
N ASP A 102 -13.87 -28.07 3.13
CA ASP A 102 -12.50 -27.60 3.39
C ASP A 102 -12.47 -26.40 4.33
N ILE A 103 -13.48 -25.51 4.28
CA ILE A 103 -13.63 -24.36 5.18
C ILE A 103 -13.96 -24.81 6.60
N ASN A 104 -14.89 -25.76 6.74
CA ASN A 104 -15.33 -26.30 8.01
C ASN A 104 -14.20 -27.10 8.69
N THR A 105 -13.43 -27.85 7.91
CA THR A 105 -12.31 -28.68 8.39
C THR A 105 -10.97 -27.95 8.41
N ASN A 106 -10.87 -26.73 7.85
CA ASN A 106 -9.65 -25.93 7.72
C ASN A 106 -8.54 -26.64 6.90
N LEU A 107 -8.93 -27.44 5.91
CA LEU A 107 -8.02 -28.30 5.13
C LEU A 107 -7.63 -27.75 3.76
N TYR A 108 -8.11 -26.56 3.38
CA TYR A 108 -7.73 -25.93 2.11
C TYR A 108 -6.21 -25.64 2.01
N ASP A 109 -5.69 -25.62 0.78
CA ASP A 109 -4.27 -25.41 0.51
C ASP A 109 -3.90 -23.93 0.62
N THR A 110 -3.23 -23.55 1.71
CA THR A 110 -2.83 -22.18 1.97
C THR A 110 -1.51 -21.78 1.31
N ARG A 111 -0.73 -22.77 0.82
CA ARG A 111 0.61 -22.52 0.24
C ARG A 111 0.51 -21.74 -1.07
N ILE A 112 -0.61 -21.89 -1.78
CA ILE A 112 -0.86 -21.15 -3.02
C ILE A 112 -0.94 -19.64 -2.79
N LEU A 113 -1.43 -19.20 -1.62
CA LEU A 113 -1.64 -17.78 -1.31
C LEU A 113 -0.34 -16.98 -1.30
N SER A 114 0.76 -17.56 -0.84
CA SER A 114 2.08 -16.92 -0.81
C SER A 114 2.89 -17.11 -2.09
N LYS A 115 2.39 -17.87 -3.07
CA LYS A 115 3.12 -18.20 -4.30
C LYS A 115 3.23 -16.98 -5.21
N PHE A 116 4.41 -16.77 -5.81
CA PHE A 116 4.60 -15.74 -6.82
C PHE A 116 3.83 -16.07 -8.11
N ILE A 117 3.07 -15.11 -8.61
CA ILE A 117 2.19 -15.24 -9.78
C ILE A 117 2.50 -14.22 -10.87
N ALA A 118 3.10 -13.08 -10.52
CA ALA A 118 3.51 -12.07 -11.47
C ALA A 118 4.80 -11.35 -11.05
N LYS A 119 5.41 -10.70 -12.04
CA LYS A 119 6.53 -9.78 -11.87
C LYS A 119 6.14 -8.44 -12.46
N LEU A 120 6.40 -7.37 -11.74
CA LEU A 120 6.30 -6.01 -12.24
C LEU A 120 7.70 -5.49 -12.46
N LYS A 121 7.95 -4.91 -13.64
CA LYS A 121 9.24 -4.29 -13.93
C LYS A 121 9.48 -3.14 -12.96
N ASN A 122 10.65 -3.14 -12.32
CA ASN A 122 11.08 -1.95 -11.60
C ASN A 122 11.71 -0.96 -12.59
N TYR A 123 11.14 0.23 -12.67
CA TYR A 123 11.57 1.28 -13.61
C TYR A 123 12.62 2.22 -13.01
N ASP A 124 13.08 1.98 -11.79
CA ASP A 124 14.18 2.73 -11.20
C ASP A 124 15.50 2.32 -11.89
N GLU A 125 16.24 3.31 -12.41
CA GLU A 125 17.42 3.11 -13.28
C GLU A 125 18.50 2.21 -12.67
N ASN A 126 18.60 2.17 -11.34
CA ASN A 126 19.60 1.40 -10.61
C ASN A 126 19.08 0.05 -10.06
N SER A 127 17.81 -0.28 -10.28
CA SER A 127 17.26 -1.54 -9.76
C SER A 127 17.37 -2.65 -10.80
N GLN A 128 18.06 -3.73 -10.43
CA GLN A 128 18.25 -4.91 -11.29
C GLN A 128 17.19 -6.00 -11.06
N LEU A 129 16.29 -5.79 -10.09
CA LEU A 129 15.35 -6.79 -9.63
C LEU A 129 13.91 -6.33 -9.88
N ASP A 130 13.11 -7.27 -10.38
CA ASP A 130 11.68 -7.07 -10.53
C ASP A 130 10.98 -7.06 -9.16
N ILE A 131 9.86 -6.35 -9.11
CA ILE A 131 8.91 -6.41 -8.00
C ILE A 131 8.09 -7.69 -8.14
N LEU A 132 8.00 -8.49 -7.08
CA LEU A 132 7.29 -9.77 -7.12
C LEU A 132 5.89 -9.62 -6.53
N VAL A 133 4.91 -10.31 -7.12
CA VAL A 133 3.51 -10.30 -6.71
C VAL A 133 3.06 -11.72 -6.40
N THR A 134 2.38 -11.91 -5.28
CA THR A 134 1.83 -13.20 -4.87
C THR A 134 0.34 -13.35 -5.18
N PHE A 135 -0.13 -14.59 -5.11
CA PHE A 135 -1.51 -14.98 -5.35
C PHE A 135 -2.53 -14.23 -4.49
N ASP A 136 -2.21 -13.93 -3.23
CA ASP A 136 -3.08 -13.15 -2.33
C ASP A 136 -2.88 -11.62 -2.41
N GLY A 137 -2.20 -11.15 -3.47
CA GLY A 137 -2.01 -9.74 -3.73
C GLY A 137 -1.00 -9.04 -2.81
N SER A 138 -0.10 -9.79 -2.18
CA SER A 138 1.08 -9.19 -1.56
C SER A 138 2.10 -8.80 -2.62
N ILE A 139 2.69 -7.61 -2.48
CA ILE A 139 3.79 -7.14 -3.31
C ILE A 139 5.05 -7.16 -2.48
N MET A 140 6.14 -7.59 -3.12
CA MET A 140 7.43 -7.71 -2.51
C MET A 140 8.49 -6.90 -3.28
N LEU A 141 9.18 -6.04 -2.56
CA LEU A 141 10.21 -5.12 -3.05
C LEU A 141 11.54 -5.47 -2.36
N PRO A 142 12.63 -5.72 -3.09
CA PRO A 142 13.91 -6.07 -2.47
C PRO A 142 14.42 -4.93 -1.57
N ILE A 143 15.02 -5.29 -0.43
CA ILE A 143 15.76 -4.35 0.40
C ILE A 143 17.16 -4.21 -0.21
N ASP A 144 17.29 -3.31 -1.18
CA ASP A 144 18.53 -2.96 -1.86
C ASP A 144 18.98 -1.52 -1.53
N GLU A 145 20.02 -1.02 -2.20
CA GLU A 145 20.53 0.34 -1.99
C GLU A 145 19.49 1.43 -2.33
N ASN A 146 18.56 1.14 -3.24
CA ASN A 146 17.50 2.06 -3.65
C ASN A 146 16.37 2.11 -2.61
N TYR A 147 16.09 1.00 -1.92
CA TYR A 147 15.00 0.88 -0.94
C TYR A 147 15.48 0.45 0.44
N ASN A 148 16.61 0.98 0.88
CA ASN A 148 17.21 0.63 2.17
C ASN A 148 16.50 1.21 3.40
N THR A 149 15.50 2.10 3.23
CA THR A 149 14.71 2.65 4.34
C THR A 149 13.20 2.43 4.16
N PRO A 150 12.44 2.35 5.26
CA PRO A 150 10.97 2.22 5.21
C PRO A 150 10.28 3.30 4.37
N GLU A 151 10.73 4.55 4.45
CA GLU A 151 10.12 5.69 3.75
C GLU A 151 10.29 5.57 2.23
N LYS A 152 11.48 5.17 1.78
CA LYS A 152 11.75 4.92 0.37
C LYS A 152 10.88 3.77 -0.16
N ALA A 153 10.76 2.70 0.62
CA ALA A 153 9.92 1.56 0.26
C ALA A 153 8.43 1.93 0.19
N VAL A 154 7.90 2.67 1.19
CA VAL A 154 6.51 3.15 1.19
C VAL A 154 6.24 4.05 0.00
N ASN A 155 7.16 4.95 -0.34
CA ASN A 155 7.02 5.80 -1.52
C ASN A 155 6.94 4.95 -2.80
N LYS A 156 7.78 3.92 -2.94
CA LYS A 156 7.74 3.03 -4.09
C LYS A 156 6.45 2.21 -4.16
N PHE A 157 5.98 1.68 -3.05
CA PHE A 157 4.68 1.01 -2.99
C PHE A 157 3.54 1.94 -3.35
N ASN A 158 3.56 3.19 -2.89
CA ASN A 158 2.53 4.17 -3.23
C ASN A 158 2.58 4.62 -4.70
N GLU A 159 3.75 4.60 -5.34
CA GLU A 159 3.86 4.74 -6.80
C GLU A 159 3.19 3.56 -7.53
N ILE A 160 3.49 2.32 -7.11
CA ILE A 160 2.88 1.10 -7.67
C ILE A 160 1.36 1.11 -7.50
N ILE A 161 0.89 1.44 -6.29
CA ILE A 161 -0.54 1.60 -5.97
C ILE A 161 -1.16 2.70 -6.84
N GLY A 162 -0.47 3.83 -6.98
CA GLY A 162 -0.89 4.92 -7.85
C GLY A 162 -1.04 4.49 -9.31
N ALA A 163 -0.11 3.68 -9.81
CA ALA A 163 -0.16 3.12 -11.15
C ALA A 163 -1.35 2.16 -11.32
N LEU A 164 -1.50 1.18 -10.40
CA LEU A 164 -2.65 0.27 -10.39
C LEU A 164 -3.98 1.02 -10.35
N PHE A 165 -4.05 2.07 -9.53
CA PHE A 165 -5.21 2.94 -9.40
C PHE A 165 -5.57 3.63 -10.72
N LEU A 166 -4.58 4.22 -11.41
CA LEU A 166 -4.75 4.80 -12.75
C LEU A 166 -5.19 3.78 -13.80
N GLY A 167 -4.70 2.53 -13.68
CA GLY A 167 -5.14 1.40 -14.49
C GLY A 167 -6.56 0.89 -14.19
N GLY A 168 -7.21 1.41 -13.15
CA GLY A 168 -8.58 1.09 -12.76
C GLY A 168 -8.72 0.07 -11.64
N ILE A 169 -7.62 -0.38 -11.03
CA ILE A 169 -7.62 -1.25 -9.84
C ILE A 169 -7.61 -0.35 -8.61
N LEU A 170 -8.77 -0.24 -7.94
CA LEU A 170 -8.99 0.70 -6.85
C LEU A 170 -8.37 0.21 -5.54
N VAL A 171 -7.06 0.41 -5.40
CA VAL A 171 -6.28 0.09 -4.19
C VAL A 171 -6.08 1.32 -3.30
N LYS A 172 -5.98 1.09 -1.99
CA LYS A 172 -5.71 2.14 -1.01
C LYS A 172 -4.19 2.32 -0.83
N PRO A 173 -3.68 3.56 -0.83
CA PRO A 173 -2.31 3.86 -0.41
C PRO A 173 -1.96 3.31 0.98
N ILE A 174 -0.69 3.03 1.16
CA ILE A 174 -0.14 2.48 2.40
C ILE A 174 0.67 3.52 3.17
N ASP A 175 0.78 3.30 4.48
CA ASP A 175 1.66 4.00 5.40
C ASP A 175 2.71 3.02 5.97
N LEU A 176 3.55 3.52 6.87
CA LEU A 176 4.58 2.72 7.53
C LEU A 176 4.01 1.56 8.36
N ILE A 177 2.75 1.63 8.82
CA ILE A 177 2.12 0.59 9.64
C ILE A 177 1.81 -0.64 8.78
N LYS A 178 1.48 -0.42 7.50
CA LYS A 178 1.20 -1.49 6.53
C LYS A 178 2.44 -2.05 5.84
N LEU A 179 3.62 -1.49 6.13
CA LEU A 179 4.89 -1.98 5.61
C LEU A 179 5.40 -3.11 6.50
N GLN A 180 5.76 -4.23 5.88
CA GLN A 180 6.28 -5.40 6.59
C GLN A 180 7.68 -5.75 6.08
N GLN A 181 8.46 -6.38 6.95
CA GLN A 181 9.70 -7.02 6.55
C GLN A 181 9.46 -8.51 6.31
N GLY A 182 10.16 -9.04 5.31
CA GLY A 182 10.05 -10.43 4.93
C GLY A 182 11.23 -10.90 4.09
N CYS A 183 11.07 -12.06 3.48
CA CYS A 183 12.05 -12.66 2.60
C CYS A 183 11.40 -13.62 1.59
N ILE A 184 12.19 -14.04 0.61
CA ILE A 184 11.85 -15.17 -0.26
C ILE A 184 12.08 -16.48 0.49
N ILE A 185 11.08 -17.38 0.45
CA ILE A 185 11.22 -18.72 1.01
C ILE A 185 12.11 -19.57 0.10
N GLU A 186 12.86 -20.49 0.70
CA GLU A 186 13.71 -21.45 0.00
C GLU A 186 12.97 -22.16 -1.16
N ASN A 187 13.65 -22.23 -2.31
CA ASN A 187 13.15 -22.60 -3.65
C ASN A 187 12.49 -21.48 -4.48
N GLY A 188 12.49 -20.24 -4.00
CA GLY A 188 12.25 -19.05 -4.84
C GLY A 188 10.80 -18.85 -5.32
N GLY A 189 9.85 -19.60 -4.74
CA GLY A 189 8.47 -19.68 -5.24
C GLY A 189 7.43 -18.92 -4.43
N SER A 190 7.78 -18.45 -3.24
CA SER A 190 6.85 -17.77 -2.33
C SER A 190 7.54 -16.79 -1.40
N ASN A 191 6.77 -15.87 -0.82
CA ASN A 191 7.27 -14.96 0.21
C ASN A 191 6.87 -15.37 1.62
N PHE A 192 7.66 -14.89 2.58
CA PHE A 192 7.38 -14.97 4.00
C PHE A 192 7.42 -13.57 4.59
N SER A 193 6.41 -13.23 5.41
CA SER A 193 6.40 -11.99 6.18
C SER A 193 6.55 -12.32 7.65
N TYR A 194 7.41 -11.57 8.35
CA TYR A 194 7.64 -11.75 9.78
C TYR A 194 6.51 -11.16 10.64
N THR A 195 5.66 -10.32 10.07
CA THR A 195 4.63 -9.58 10.82
C THR A 195 3.26 -10.22 10.63
N PRO A 196 2.52 -10.54 11.70
CA PRO A 196 1.15 -11.01 11.61
C PRO A 196 0.27 -10.04 10.79
N SER A 197 -0.60 -10.59 9.97
CA SER A 197 -1.58 -9.85 9.18
C SER A 197 -2.79 -10.74 8.93
N PRO A 198 -3.96 -10.17 8.63
CA PRO A 198 -5.12 -10.97 8.25
C PRO A 198 -4.82 -11.94 7.09
N ASN A 199 -4.03 -11.52 6.08
CA ASN A 199 -3.57 -12.42 5.01
C ASN A 199 -2.69 -13.57 5.55
N ASN A 200 -1.80 -13.27 6.52
CA ASN A 200 -1.00 -14.30 7.18
C ASN A 200 -1.86 -15.25 8.03
N ASP A 201 -2.96 -14.79 8.63
CA ASP A 201 -3.88 -15.67 9.35
C ASP A 201 -4.54 -16.68 8.41
N PHE A 202 -4.85 -16.30 7.16
CA PHE A 202 -5.26 -17.25 6.14
C PHE A 202 -4.13 -18.19 5.73
N ARG A 203 -2.92 -17.67 5.47
CA ARG A 203 -1.75 -18.48 5.10
C ARG A 203 -1.42 -19.54 6.17
N ASN A 204 -1.56 -19.18 7.44
CA ASN A 204 -1.23 -19.99 8.61
C ASN A 204 -2.41 -20.78 9.18
N LYS A 205 -3.58 -20.76 8.52
CA LYS A 205 -4.81 -21.46 8.97
C LYS A 205 -5.31 -21.01 10.35
N SER A 206 -5.01 -19.78 10.74
CA SER A 206 -5.40 -19.15 12.01
C SER A 206 -6.67 -18.29 11.91
N ALA A 207 -7.15 -18.02 10.69
CA ALA A 207 -8.40 -17.26 10.47
C ALA A 207 -9.62 -17.96 11.07
N SER A 208 -10.56 -17.20 11.62
CA SER A 208 -11.81 -17.70 12.22
C SER A 208 -12.78 -18.26 11.17
N ILE A 209 -13.77 -19.05 11.57
CA ILE A 209 -14.74 -19.66 10.62
C ILE A 209 -15.52 -18.59 9.82
N THR A 210 -15.86 -17.46 10.44
CA THR A 210 -16.55 -16.32 9.81
C THR A 210 -15.67 -15.57 8.82
N GLU A 211 -14.35 -15.70 8.92
CA GLU A 211 -13.40 -15.17 7.95
C GLU A 211 -13.15 -16.20 6.85
N ARG A 212 -12.98 -17.48 7.20
CA ARG A 212 -12.74 -18.59 6.26
C ARG A 212 -13.86 -18.78 5.25
N ILE A 213 -15.11 -18.45 5.58
CA ILE A 213 -16.21 -18.56 4.61
C ILE A 213 -15.98 -17.70 3.36
N LYS A 214 -15.22 -16.60 3.47
CA LYS A 214 -14.85 -15.76 2.33
C LYS A 214 -13.98 -16.52 1.31
N ALA A 215 -13.30 -17.58 1.72
CA ALA A 215 -12.46 -18.40 0.82
C ALA A 215 -13.29 -19.27 -0.13
N HIS A 216 -14.60 -19.47 0.14
CA HIS A 216 -15.46 -20.27 -0.74
C HIS A 216 -15.62 -19.63 -2.12
N HIS A 217 -15.70 -18.29 -2.15
CA HIS A 217 -15.86 -17.47 -3.35
C HIS A 217 -15.03 -16.19 -3.20
N PRO A 218 -13.69 -16.29 -3.32
CA PRO A 218 -12.82 -15.14 -3.21
C PRO A 218 -13.07 -14.17 -4.37
N ASN A 219 -12.79 -12.89 -4.15
CA ASN A 219 -12.78 -11.94 -5.25
C ASN A 219 -11.52 -12.16 -6.08
N HIS A 220 -11.64 -12.09 -7.40
CA HIS A 220 -10.57 -12.46 -8.32
C HIS A 220 -10.19 -11.30 -9.23
N ILE A 221 -8.89 -11.05 -9.37
CA ILE A 221 -8.30 -10.16 -10.37
C ILE A 221 -7.45 -11.03 -11.30
N GLN A 222 -7.60 -10.86 -12.61
CA GLN A 222 -6.77 -11.61 -13.55
C GLN A 222 -5.31 -11.11 -13.50
N VAL A 223 -4.33 -12.01 -13.59
CA VAL A 223 -2.91 -11.64 -13.62
C VAL A 223 -2.63 -10.64 -14.74
N GLU A 224 -3.18 -10.90 -15.92
CA GLU A 224 -3.02 -10.04 -17.10
C GLU A 224 -3.62 -8.67 -16.85
N GLU A 225 -4.83 -8.60 -16.27
CA GLU A 225 -5.49 -7.34 -15.90
C GLU A 225 -4.65 -6.53 -14.90
N PHE A 226 -4.06 -7.21 -13.91
CA PHE A 226 -3.21 -6.59 -12.89
C PHE A 226 -1.94 -5.98 -13.49
N VAL A 227 -1.23 -6.73 -14.34
CA VAL A 227 0.00 -6.30 -14.99
C VAL A 227 -0.28 -5.18 -16.01
N GLU A 228 -1.36 -5.29 -16.79
CA GLU A 228 -1.79 -4.24 -17.72
C GLU A 228 -2.12 -2.93 -17.00
N ALA A 229 -2.87 -3.00 -15.89
CA ALA A 229 -3.23 -1.83 -15.09
C ALA A 229 -1.98 -1.12 -14.56
N TYR A 230 -1.01 -1.87 -14.04
CA TYR A 230 0.26 -1.31 -13.58
C TYR A 230 1.02 -0.60 -14.71
N ASN A 231 1.24 -1.28 -15.84
CA ASN A 231 2.02 -0.72 -16.95
C ASN A 231 1.35 0.53 -17.56
N PHE A 232 0.01 0.51 -17.67
CA PHE A 232 -0.76 1.65 -18.11
C PHE A 232 -0.59 2.85 -17.17
N GLY A 233 -0.73 2.62 -15.86
CA GLY A 233 -0.59 3.68 -14.86
C GLY A 233 0.81 4.28 -14.79
N ILE A 234 1.85 3.46 -14.86
CA ILE A 234 3.25 3.95 -14.91
C ILE A 234 3.48 4.85 -16.11
N THR A 235 2.93 4.50 -17.28
CA THR A 235 3.04 5.31 -18.49
C THR A 235 2.42 6.71 -18.30
N ILE A 236 1.29 6.79 -17.57
CA ILE A 236 0.65 8.07 -17.23
C ILE A 236 1.51 8.88 -16.24
N ILE A 237 2.01 8.23 -15.18
CA ILE A 237 2.81 8.88 -14.14
C ILE A 237 4.06 9.53 -14.74
N TYR A 238 4.80 8.82 -15.60
CA TYR A 238 5.99 9.37 -16.24
C TYR A 238 5.71 10.47 -17.27
N LYS A 239 4.46 10.57 -17.78
CA LYS A 239 4.10 11.61 -18.74
C LYS A 239 3.81 12.97 -18.09
N ILE A 240 3.23 12.99 -16.88
CA ILE A 240 2.77 14.22 -16.22
C ILE A 240 3.57 14.58 -14.96
N ASN A 241 4.33 13.63 -14.39
CA ASN A 241 5.10 13.82 -13.16
C ASN A 241 4.29 14.46 -12.01
N PHE A 242 3.13 13.88 -11.71
CA PHE A 242 2.30 14.25 -10.57
C PHE A 242 2.38 13.17 -9.48
N SER A 243 1.84 13.44 -8.30
CA SER A 243 1.84 12.51 -7.18
C SER A 243 0.56 11.63 -7.17
N PRO A 244 0.59 10.39 -7.71
CA PRO A 244 -0.61 9.56 -7.85
C PRO A 244 -1.17 9.09 -6.50
N ILE A 245 -0.36 9.15 -5.43
CA ILE A 245 -0.82 8.86 -4.06
C ILE A 245 -1.95 9.79 -3.63
N PHE A 246 -1.87 11.10 -3.91
CA PHE A 246 -2.90 12.05 -3.52
C PHE A 246 -4.19 11.86 -4.32
N LEU A 247 -4.08 11.39 -5.57
CA LEU A 247 -5.24 11.00 -6.36
C LEU A 247 -5.99 9.83 -5.71
N ALA A 248 -5.25 8.76 -5.39
CA ALA A 248 -5.82 7.57 -4.76
C ALA A 248 -6.38 7.86 -3.36
N LEU A 249 -5.69 8.67 -2.54
CA LEU A 249 -6.19 9.13 -1.24
C LEU A 249 -7.45 9.99 -1.37
N GLY A 250 -7.45 10.94 -2.30
CA GLY A 250 -8.60 11.81 -2.55
C GLY A 250 -9.85 11.01 -2.90
N TYR A 251 -9.71 10.00 -3.76
CA TYR A 251 -10.78 9.06 -4.07
C TYR A 251 -11.19 8.22 -2.86
N HIS A 252 -10.22 7.65 -2.13
CA HIS A 252 -10.51 6.82 -0.96
C HIS A 252 -11.31 7.57 0.10
N TYR A 253 -10.93 8.80 0.41
CA TYR A 253 -11.67 9.65 1.35
C TYR A 253 -13.03 10.06 0.82
N LEU A 254 -13.16 10.34 -0.48
CA LEU A 254 -14.46 10.61 -1.11
C LEU A 254 -15.42 9.44 -0.90
N ASN A 255 -14.91 8.23 -1.10
CA ASN A 255 -15.65 6.99 -0.96
C ASN A 255 -16.08 6.71 0.49
N GLN A 256 -15.33 7.20 1.47
CA GLN A 256 -15.66 7.13 2.90
C GLN A 256 -16.57 8.27 3.39
N GLY A 257 -16.92 9.22 2.52
CA GLY A 257 -17.66 10.43 2.92
C GLY A 257 -16.82 11.46 3.69
N LYS A 258 -15.49 11.32 3.71
CA LYS A 258 -14.54 12.28 4.31
C LYS A 258 -14.24 13.41 3.32
N ILE A 259 -15.19 14.35 3.22
CA ILE A 259 -15.24 15.32 2.11
C ILE A 259 -14.12 16.36 2.19
N ALA A 260 -13.76 16.82 3.40
CA ALA A 260 -12.69 17.80 3.59
C ALA A 260 -11.30 17.23 3.21
N GLU A 261 -11.01 16.02 3.65
CA GLU A 261 -9.77 15.31 3.33
C GLU A 261 -9.71 14.95 1.86
N SER A 262 -10.84 14.56 1.27
CA SER A 262 -10.95 14.31 -0.15
C SER A 262 -10.62 15.55 -0.98
N LEU A 263 -11.28 16.68 -0.71
CA LEU A 263 -11.00 17.94 -1.40
C LEU A 263 -9.52 18.32 -1.28
N SER A 264 -8.95 18.22 -0.07
CA SER A 264 -7.56 18.60 0.18
C SER A 264 -6.58 17.78 -0.67
N ASN A 265 -6.77 16.46 -0.74
CA ASN A 265 -5.90 15.57 -1.51
C ASN A 265 -6.11 15.75 -3.03
N LEU A 266 -7.36 15.85 -3.49
CA LEU A 266 -7.66 16.07 -4.91
C LEU A 266 -7.13 17.45 -5.38
N TRP A 267 -7.19 18.48 -4.53
CA TRP A 267 -6.71 19.81 -4.86
C TRP A 267 -5.20 19.85 -5.10
N ILE A 268 -4.40 19.10 -4.34
CA ILE A 268 -2.96 18.96 -4.58
C ILE A 268 -2.71 18.45 -6.01
N VAL A 269 -3.46 17.45 -6.44
CA VAL A 269 -3.35 16.90 -7.80
C VAL A 269 -3.79 17.94 -8.83
N ILE A 270 -4.86 18.69 -8.58
CA ILE A 270 -5.31 19.79 -9.46
C ILE A 270 -4.22 20.85 -9.64
N GLU A 271 -3.53 21.23 -8.57
CA GLU A 271 -2.43 22.20 -8.65
C GLU A 271 -1.27 21.66 -9.51
N GLN A 272 -0.87 20.41 -9.29
CA GLN A 272 0.17 19.74 -10.10
C GLN A 272 -0.22 19.64 -11.58
N LEU A 273 -1.45 19.23 -11.87
CA LEU A 273 -1.96 19.12 -13.25
C LEU A 273 -2.09 20.49 -13.92
N THR A 274 -2.56 21.50 -13.20
CA THR A 274 -2.67 22.88 -13.71
C THR A 274 -1.30 23.41 -14.11
N ASP A 275 -0.28 23.15 -13.29
CA ASP A 275 1.09 23.57 -13.56
C ASP A 275 1.68 22.84 -14.77
N PHE A 276 1.43 21.55 -14.89
CA PHE A 276 1.81 20.78 -16.07
C PHE A 276 1.11 21.31 -17.33
N LEU A 277 -0.22 21.49 -17.31
CA LEU A 277 -0.97 22.00 -18.46
C LEU A 277 -0.49 23.39 -18.88
N TYR A 278 -0.27 24.28 -17.92
CA TYR A 278 0.23 25.63 -18.18
C TYR A 278 1.59 25.64 -18.87
N THR A 279 2.49 24.73 -18.47
CA THR A 279 3.86 24.68 -19.01
C THR A 279 3.97 23.88 -20.29
N ALA A 280 3.23 22.77 -20.41
CA ALA A 280 3.39 21.80 -21.48
C ALA A 280 2.37 21.94 -22.63
N LYS A 281 1.19 22.55 -22.40
CA LYS A 281 0.12 22.63 -23.40
C LYS A 281 -0.09 24.03 -23.98
N ILE A 282 0.33 25.10 -23.29
CA ILE A 282 0.26 26.46 -23.84
C ILE A 282 1.31 26.62 -24.95
N ASP A 283 0.91 27.22 -26.06
CA ASP A 283 1.81 27.53 -27.18
C ASP A 283 3.03 28.35 -26.71
N SER A 284 4.21 27.98 -27.20
CA SER A 284 5.48 28.58 -26.77
C SER A 284 5.56 30.10 -27.03
N SER A 285 4.91 30.60 -28.08
CA SER A 285 4.85 32.03 -28.40
C SER A 285 3.98 32.80 -27.41
N ILE A 286 2.82 32.24 -27.07
CA ILE A 286 1.91 32.78 -26.05
C ILE A 286 2.60 32.75 -24.69
N LEU A 287 3.26 31.65 -24.34
CA LEU A 287 3.97 31.50 -23.07
C LEU A 287 5.08 32.54 -22.91
N LYS A 288 5.79 32.90 -23.99
CA LYS A 288 6.80 33.99 -23.97
C LYS A 288 6.16 35.36 -23.69
N ILE A 289 4.99 35.63 -24.27
CA ILE A 289 4.25 36.88 -24.02
C ILE A 289 3.79 36.92 -22.56
N LEU A 290 3.18 35.84 -22.07
CA LEU A 290 2.72 35.72 -20.68
C LEU A 290 3.86 35.92 -19.68
N LYS A 291 5.04 35.33 -19.93
CA LYS A 291 6.24 35.50 -19.08
C LYS A 291 6.79 36.92 -19.05
N ARG A 292 6.51 37.74 -20.08
CA ARG A 292 6.87 39.16 -20.10
C ARG A 292 5.83 40.04 -19.40
N ALA A 293 4.55 39.69 -19.54
CA ALA A 293 3.43 40.47 -19.03
C ALA A 293 3.09 40.18 -17.56
N LEU A 294 3.40 38.98 -17.06
CA LEU A 294 3.01 38.53 -15.73
C LEU A 294 4.22 38.29 -14.82
N PRO A 295 4.03 38.36 -13.49
CA PRO A 295 5.06 37.99 -12.52
C PRO A 295 5.55 36.54 -12.72
N LYS A 296 6.78 36.24 -12.31
CA LYS A 296 7.34 34.87 -12.40
C LYS A 296 6.48 33.83 -11.67
N ASN A 297 5.90 34.20 -10.52
CA ASN A 297 5.06 33.32 -9.71
C ASN A 297 3.60 33.75 -9.80
N ILE A 298 2.90 33.27 -10.83
CA ILE A 298 1.45 33.45 -10.92
C ILE A 298 0.71 32.44 -10.05
N ASN A 299 -0.37 32.88 -9.42
CA ASN A 299 -1.19 32.02 -8.57
C ASN A 299 -2.04 31.05 -9.41
N ILE A 300 -2.60 30.04 -8.75
CA ILE A 300 -3.41 29.00 -9.40
C ILE A 300 -4.65 29.57 -10.11
N LYS A 301 -5.24 30.64 -9.57
CA LYS A 301 -6.41 31.29 -10.16
C LYS A 301 -6.08 31.84 -11.55
N THR A 302 -5.01 32.60 -11.67
CA THR A 302 -4.55 33.14 -12.95
C THR A 302 -4.20 32.03 -13.94
N LYS A 303 -3.63 30.92 -13.48
CA LYS A 303 -3.38 29.76 -14.36
C LYS A 303 -4.68 29.16 -14.90
N HIS A 304 -5.71 28.99 -14.06
CA HIS A 304 -7.03 28.54 -14.52
C HIS A 304 -7.64 29.50 -15.54
N ASP A 305 -7.59 30.81 -15.28
CA ASP A 305 -8.10 31.82 -16.21
C ASP A 305 -7.38 31.71 -17.57
N ILE A 306 -6.05 31.61 -17.58
CA ILE A 306 -5.27 31.48 -18.83
C ILE A 306 -5.58 30.17 -19.56
N LEU A 307 -5.67 29.04 -18.85
CA LEU A 307 -5.99 27.74 -19.47
C LEU A 307 -7.38 27.76 -20.12
N HIS A 308 -8.32 28.50 -19.54
CA HIS A 308 -9.65 28.69 -20.09
C HIS A 308 -9.63 29.59 -21.35
N GLU A 309 -9.00 30.76 -21.27
CA GLU A 309 -8.89 31.68 -22.42
C GLU A 309 -8.14 31.06 -23.61
N THR A 310 -7.16 30.18 -23.34
CA THR A 310 -6.43 29.42 -24.35
C THR A 310 -7.17 28.16 -24.84
N LYS A 311 -8.38 27.90 -24.34
CA LYS A 311 -9.25 26.76 -24.70
C LYS A 311 -8.64 25.38 -24.44
N ILE A 312 -7.64 25.29 -23.55
CA ILE A 312 -7.10 24.01 -23.09
C ILE A 312 -8.10 23.32 -22.15
N ILE A 313 -8.81 24.11 -21.35
CA ILE A 313 -9.95 23.65 -20.56
C ILE A 313 -11.22 24.35 -21.05
N ASN A 314 -12.36 23.66 -20.96
CA ASN A 314 -13.66 24.22 -21.32
C ASN A 314 -14.31 24.97 -20.14
N GLU A 315 -15.39 25.69 -20.42
CA GLU A 315 -16.15 26.46 -19.44
C GLU A 315 -16.64 25.60 -18.26
N GLN A 316 -17.09 24.36 -18.53
CA GLN A 316 -17.58 23.47 -17.49
C GLN A 316 -16.48 23.10 -16.48
N ILE A 317 -15.31 22.70 -16.98
CA ILE A 317 -14.12 22.42 -16.16
C ILE A 317 -13.73 23.66 -15.37
N PHE A 318 -13.68 24.82 -16.02
CA PHE A 318 -13.31 26.09 -15.39
C PHE A 318 -14.23 26.44 -14.22
N GLN A 319 -15.55 26.32 -14.38
CA GLN A 319 -16.51 26.60 -13.30
C GLN A 319 -16.35 25.63 -12.12
N VAL A 320 -16.16 24.33 -12.38
CA VAL A 320 -15.94 23.34 -11.30
C VAL A 320 -14.67 23.66 -10.51
N LEU A 321 -13.58 24.02 -11.20
CA LEU A 321 -12.32 24.42 -10.57
C LEU A 321 -12.48 25.69 -9.72
N LYS A 322 -13.20 26.69 -10.25
CA LYS A 322 -13.50 27.93 -9.53
C LYS A 322 -14.29 27.66 -8.25
N CYS A 323 -15.39 26.91 -8.32
CA CYS A 323 -16.20 26.58 -7.15
C CYS A 323 -15.40 25.80 -6.10
N ASN A 324 -14.63 24.79 -6.51
CA ASN A 324 -13.85 23.99 -5.56
C ASN A 324 -12.67 24.77 -4.94
N ARG A 325 -12.13 25.78 -5.63
CA ARG A 325 -11.14 26.70 -5.05
C ARG A 325 -11.73 27.53 -3.92
N GLU A 326 -12.96 28.02 -4.10
CA GLU A 326 -13.69 28.76 -3.07
C GLU A 326 -14.00 27.87 -1.87
N ASP A 327 -14.50 26.65 -2.12
CA ASP A 327 -14.73 25.63 -1.10
C ASP A 327 -13.45 25.30 -0.30
N ARG A 328 -12.31 25.15 -0.98
CA ARG A 328 -11.01 24.89 -0.34
C ARG A 328 -10.56 26.05 0.54
N ASN A 329 -10.74 27.29 0.08
CA ASN A 329 -10.38 28.48 0.85
C ASN A 329 -11.28 28.63 2.08
N ASN A 330 -12.58 28.35 1.95
CA ASN A 330 -13.52 28.34 3.07
C ASN A 330 -13.18 27.26 4.10
N LEU A 331 -12.80 26.07 3.64
CA LEU A 331 -12.33 24.99 4.52
C LEU A 331 -11.09 25.43 5.31
N LEU A 332 -10.09 26.02 4.66
CA LEU A 332 -8.83 26.37 5.32
C LEU A 332 -8.91 27.58 6.24
N HIS A 333 -9.66 28.62 5.87
CA HIS A 333 -9.72 29.85 6.65
C HIS A 333 -10.84 29.83 7.70
N ASN A 334 -11.94 29.13 7.41
CA ASN A 334 -13.15 29.17 8.23
C ASN A 334 -13.57 27.79 8.78
N GLY A 335 -12.85 26.72 8.44
CA GLY A 335 -13.19 25.35 8.87
C GLY A 335 -14.49 24.81 8.24
N ILE A 336 -14.99 25.44 7.18
CA ILE A 336 -16.28 25.09 6.58
C ILE A 336 -16.13 23.83 5.71
N ILE A 337 -16.90 22.79 6.02
CA ILE A 337 -16.88 21.53 5.26
C ILE A 337 -17.43 21.78 3.84
N PRO A 338 -16.71 21.38 2.79
CA PRO A 338 -17.12 21.62 1.42
C PRO A 338 -18.31 20.76 0.99
N ASN A 339 -19.06 21.22 -0.02
CA ASN A 339 -20.22 20.50 -0.50
C ASN A 339 -19.81 19.21 -1.22
N ARG A 340 -20.34 18.06 -0.78
CA ARG A 340 -20.06 16.74 -1.37
C ARG A 340 -20.29 16.68 -2.89
N LYS A 341 -21.34 17.33 -3.40
CA LYS A 341 -21.65 17.38 -4.83
C LYS A 341 -20.54 18.09 -5.61
N ASN A 342 -20.00 19.18 -5.07
CA ASN A 342 -18.90 19.92 -5.68
C ASN A 342 -17.62 19.07 -5.75
N VAL A 343 -17.31 18.32 -4.69
CA VAL A 343 -16.14 17.42 -4.66
C VAL A 343 -16.32 16.21 -5.60
N LEU A 344 -17.53 15.68 -5.76
CA LEU A 344 -17.83 14.65 -6.76
C LEU A 344 -17.66 15.17 -8.20
N GLN A 345 -18.06 16.41 -8.45
CA GLN A 345 -17.82 17.07 -9.75
C GLN A 345 -16.32 17.32 -9.96
N LEU A 346 -15.59 17.70 -8.90
CA LEU A 346 -14.14 17.85 -8.95
C LEU A 346 -13.46 16.54 -9.31
N TRP A 347 -13.86 15.42 -8.70
CA TRP A 347 -13.35 14.10 -9.05
C TRP A 347 -13.49 13.81 -10.54
N THR A 348 -14.69 13.98 -11.08
CA THR A 348 -14.97 13.76 -12.51
C THR A 348 -14.11 14.69 -13.39
N THR A 349 -14.07 15.98 -13.04
CA THR A 349 -13.28 17.00 -13.74
C THR A 349 -11.78 16.72 -13.71
N LEU A 350 -11.27 16.19 -12.60
CA LEU A 350 -9.87 15.82 -12.46
C LEU A 350 -9.52 14.69 -13.44
N LEU A 351 -10.38 13.68 -13.56
CA LEU A 351 -10.17 12.60 -14.52
C LEU A 351 -10.15 13.14 -15.96
N GLU A 352 -11.05 14.06 -16.31
CA GLU A 352 -11.01 14.76 -17.61
C GLU A 352 -9.71 15.55 -17.82
N LEU A 353 -9.24 16.26 -16.79
CA LEU A 353 -7.96 16.99 -16.84
C LEU A 353 -6.76 16.06 -17.05
N LEU A 354 -6.76 14.87 -16.43
CA LEU A 354 -5.74 13.85 -16.67
C LEU A 354 -5.74 13.38 -18.13
N GLU A 355 -6.91 13.21 -18.74
CA GLU A 355 -7.02 12.86 -20.16
C GLU A 355 -6.52 13.99 -21.07
N VAL A 356 -6.81 15.25 -20.74
CA VAL A 356 -6.28 16.42 -21.47
C VAL A 356 -4.75 16.48 -21.36
N ALA A 357 -4.22 16.28 -20.15
CA ALA A 357 -2.79 16.32 -19.88
C ALA A 357 -2.03 15.18 -20.59
N THR A 358 -2.52 13.94 -20.46
CA THR A 358 -1.90 12.77 -21.09
C THR A 358 -2.24 12.58 -22.55
N SER A 359 -3.35 13.14 -23.04
CA SER A 359 -3.94 12.73 -24.32
C SER A 359 -4.24 11.22 -24.39
N THR A 360 -4.50 10.60 -23.24
CA THR A 360 -4.82 9.18 -23.08
C THR A 360 -6.12 9.05 -22.30
N LYS A 361 -7.06 8.23 -22.77
CA LYS A 361 -8.30 7.98 -22.04
C LYS A 361 -8.09 7.06 -20.85
N ILE A 362 -8.76 7.33 -19.73
CA ILE A 362 -8.68 6.56 -18.47
C ILE A 362 -10.02 5.88 -18.13
N GLU A 363 -10.61 5.22 -19.14
CA GLU A 363 -11.97 4.67 -19.10
C GLU A 363 -12.18 3.64 -17.98
N LYS A 364 -11.19 2.75 -17.73
CA LYS A 364 -11.27 1.74 -16.66
C LYS A 364 -11.43 2.39 -15.28
N LEU A 365 -10.61 3.39 -14.96
CA LEU A 365 -10.70 4.14 -13.70
C LEU A 365 -12.03 4.91 -13.59
N GLN A 366 -12.46 5.60 -14.65
CA GLN A 366 -13.74 6.31 -14.66
C GLN A 366 -14.92 5.37 -14.39
N LYS A 367 -14.97 4.23 -15.07
CA LYS A 367 -16.03 3.22 -14.92
C LYS A 367 -16.04 2.63 -13.51
N ASN A 368 -14.89 2.13 -13.05
CA ASN A 368 -14.80 1.42 -11.77
C ASN A 368 -15.04 2.37 -10.59
N SER A 369 -14.48 3.59 -10.64
CA SER A 369 -14.68 4.59 -9.59
C SER A 369 -16.14 5.00 -9.43
N LYS A 370 -16.86 5.19 -10.55
CA LYS A 370 -18.29 5.54 -10.57
C LYS A 370 -19.16 4.44 -9.97
N ILE A 371 -18.91 3.18 -10.32
CA ILE A 371 -19.67 2.02 -9.80
C ILE A 371 -19.58 1.98 -8.27
N ILE A 372 -18.39 2.10 -7.71
CA ILE A 372 -18.16 2.02 -6.26
C ILE A 372 -18.76 3.23 -5.53
N LEU A 373 -18.58 4.44 -6.05
CA LEU A 373 -19.16 5.65 -5.44
C LEU A 373 -20.68 5.58 -5.40
N ASN A 374 -21.33 5.10 -6.47
CA ASN A 374 -22.78 4.93 -6.52
C ASN A 374 -23.29 3.87 -5.54
N ARG A 375 -22.60 2.72 -5.44
CA ARG A 375 -22.97 1.66 -4.50
C ARG A 375 -22.95 2.15 -3.05
N ASN A 376 -21.94 2.94 -2.68
CA ASN A 376 -21.84 3.47 -1.32
C ASN A 376 -22.89 4.55 -1.04
N LEU A 377 -23.19 5.40 -2.02
CA LEU A 377 -24.32 6.33 -1.97
C LEU A 377 -25.64 5.61 -1.61
N GLU A 378 -25.97 4.54 -2.32
CA GLU A 378 -27.21 3.77 -2.08
C GLU A 378 -27.24 3.12 -0.68
N ASN A 379 -26.09 2.66 -0.19
CA ASN A 379 -25.99 2.06 1.15
C ASN A 379 -26.14 3.09 2.28
N HIS A 380 -25.65 4.31 2.09
CA HIS A 380 -25.73 5.38 3.09
C HIS A 380 -27.05 6.17 3.08
N ILE A 381 -27.81 6.15 1.96
CA ILE A 381 -29.08 6.87 1.80
C ILE A 381 -30.30 6.05 2.28
N LYS A 382 -30.13 4.78 2.67
CA LYS A 382 -31.22 4.05 3.34
C LYS A 382 -31.71 4.90 4.50
N ASN A 383 -33.00 5.21 4.54
CA ASN A 383 -33.60 6.01 5.60
C ASN A 383 -33.37 5.28 6.94
N VAL A 384 -32.29 5.66 7.64
CA VAL A 384 -31.82 4.98 8.85
C VAL A 384 -32.67 5.36 10.06
N THR A 385 -33.63 6.28 9.88
CA THR A 385 -34.60 6.66 10.91
C THR A 385 -35.31 5.37 11.38
N PRO A 386 -34.98 4.86 12.58
CA PRO A 386 -35.54 3.61 13.03
C PRO A 386 -37.03 3.84 13.24
N LYS A 387 -37.89 3.03 12.60
CA LYS A 387 -39.35 3.21 12.66
C LYS A 387 -39.92 3.02 14.09
N LYS A 388 -39.14 2.44 14.99
CA LYS A 388 -39.45 2.28 16.41
C LYS A 388 -38.19 2.58 17.23
N THR A 389 -38.09 3.78 17.76
CA THR A 389 -37.04 4.16 18.71
C THR A 389 -37.63 4.26 20.10
N ASN A 390 -36.97 3.68 21.10
CA ASN A 390 -37.32 3.86 22.51
C ASN A 390 -36.32 4.79 23.19
N PHE A 391 -36.25 6.04 22.75
CA PHE A 391 -35.40 7.05 23.38
C PHE A 391 -35.88 7.44 24.79
N GLU A 392 -37.10 7.06 25.17
CA GLU A 392 -37.62 7.27 26.53
C GLU A 392 -36.87 6.44 27.59
N GLN A 393 -36.34 5.27 27.23
CA GLN A 393 -35.48 4.51 28.15
C GLN A 393 -34.14 5.21 28.37
N TRP A 394 -33.54 5.77 27.31
CA TRP A 394 -32.30 6.54 27.41
C TRP A 394 -32.44 7.76 28.32
N LYS A 395 -33.57 8.47 28.24
CA LYS A 395 -33.85 9.60 29.14
C LYS A 395 -33.93 9.18 30.61
N LYS A 396 -34.59 8.05 30.89
CA LYS A 396 -34.67 7.49 32.26
C LYS A 396 -33.30 7.07 32.79
N ASP A 397 -32.47 6.48 31.93
CA ASP A 397 -31.14 6.05 32.30
C ASP A 397 -30.21 7.27 32.55
N GLU A 398 -30.36 8.36 31.78
CA GLU A 398 -29.68 9.64 31.99
C GLU A 398 -30.06 10.28 33.34
N GLU A 399 -31.35 10.29 33.69
CA GLU A 399 -31.84 10.77 34.99
C GLU A 399 -31.32 9.94 36.18
N SER A 400 -30.94 8.68 35.94
CA SER A 400 -30.43 7.76 36.97
C SER A 400 -28.92 7.81 37.17
N LEU A 401 -28.19 8.53 36.30
CA LEU A 401 -26.74 8.68 36.43
C LEU A 401 -26.43 9.75 37.49
N PRO A 402 -25.55 9.45 38.48
CA PRO A 402 -25.09 10.48 39.40
C PRO A 402 -24.31 11.52 38.59
N TYR A 403 -24.66 12.80 38.76
CA TYR A 403 -23.89 13.91 38.21
C TYR A 403 -22.43 13.79 38.67
N LEU A 404 -21.49 13.71 37.72
CA LEU A 404 -20.05 13.78 37.95
C LEU A 404 -19.59 15.22 38.09
#